data_AF-A0A2G0Q245-F1
#
_entry.id   AF-A0A2G0Q245-F1
#
_cell.length_a   1.000
_cell.length_b   1.000
_cell.length_c   1.000
_cell.angle_alpha   90.00
_cell.angle_beta   90.00
_cell.angle_gamma   90.00
#
_symmetry.space_group_name_H-M   'P 1'
#
loop_
_entity.id
_entity.type
_entity.pdbx_description
1 polymer ?
#
loop_
_entity_poly.entity_id
_entity_poly.type
_entity_poly.pdbx_seq_one_letter_code
_entity_poly.pdbx_strand_id
1 'polypeptide(L)' 'MTDKLKPCPFCGGSNLQFTHDVVMPDELHHGWIDCHCGASGSHSPFWYDNANEAEAAAIQAWNQRANDDE' A
#
# COMPACT_ATOMS: atom_id res chain seq x y z
N MET A 1 -0.17 -15.69 -1.29
CA MET A 1 -1.48 -15.28 -1.83
C MET A 1 -1.30 -13.86 -2.35
N THR A 2 -1.53 -13.63 -3.64
CA THR A 2 -1.47 -12.27 -4.20
C THR A 2 -2.86 -11.67 -4.00
N ASP A 3 -3.07 -11.01 -2.87
CA ASP A 3 -4.34 -10.32 -2.61
C ASP A 3 -4.60 -9.31 -3.72
N LYS A 4 -5.73 -9.46 -4.41
CA LYS A 4 -6.10 -8.56 -5.50
C LYS A 4 -6.36 -7.18 -4.92
N LEU A 5 -5.61 -6.18 -5.36
CA LEU A 5 -5.74 -4.80 -4.92
C LEU A 5 -7.15 -4.27 -5.23
N LYS A 6 -7.90 -3.88 -4.20
CA LYS A 6 -9.26 -3.32 -4.33
C LYS A 6 -9.18 -1.92 -5.00
N PRO A 7 -10.16 -1.52 -5.82
CA PRO A 7 -10.18 -0.21 -6.47
C PRO A 7 -10.19 0.94 -5.47
N CYS A 8 -9.86 2.15 -5.92
CA CYS A 8 -9.91 3.35 -5.09
C CYS A 8 -11.33 3.62 -4.57
N PRO A 9 -11.52 3.78 -3.24
CA PRO A 9 -12.84 4.06 -2.68
C PRO A 9 -13.36 5.48 -3.04
N PHE A 10 -12.47 6.40 -3.41
CA PHE A 10 -12.84 7.79 -3.69
C PHE A 10 -13.25 8.03 -5.14
N CYS A 11 -12.52 7.48 -6.11
CA CYS A 11 -12.80 7.67 -7.54
C CYS A 11 -13.32 6.41 -8.25
N GLY A 12 -13.36 5.26 -7.57
CA GLY A 12 -13.72 3.96 -8.16
C GLY A 12 -12.67 3.38 -9.13
N GLY A 13 -11.57 4.12 -9.37
CA GLY A 13 -10.55 3.75 -10.34
C GLY A 13 -9.64 2.62 -9.87
N SER A 14 -9.12 1.84 -10.82
CA SER A 14 -8.09 0.82 -10.61
C SER A 14 -6.68 1.30 -10.94
N ASN A 15 -6.50 2.59 -11.24
CA ASN A 15 -5.20 3.21 -11.48
C ASN A 15 -4.51 3.46 -10.13
N LEU A 16 -3.97 2.38 -9.59
CA LEU A 16 -3.28 2.32 -8.30
C LEU A 16 -1.82 1.97 -8.53
N GLN A 17 -0.94 2.60 -7.78
CA GLN A 17 0.50 2.44 -7.88
C GLN A 17 1.08 2.13 -6.49
N PHE A 18 2.00 1.19 -6.44
CA PHE A 18 2.84 0.99 -5.27
C PHE A 18 3.95 2.03 -5.24
N THR A 19 4.08 2.69 -4.10
CA THR A 19 5.15 3.64 -3.79
C THR A 19 5.83 3.19 -2.50
N HIS A 20 7.13 3.44 -2.37
CA HIS A 20 7.86 3.12 -1.16
C HIS A 20 9.05 4.04 -0.94
N ASP A 21 9.40 4.20 0.34
CA ASP A 21 10.66 4.78 0.78
C ASP A 21 11.68 3.68 1.09
N VAL A 22 12.96 4.04 0.99
CA VAL A 22 14.09 3.17 1.33
C VAL A 22 15.02 3.87 2.32
N VAL A 23 15.31 3.21 3.43
CA VAL A 23 16.27 3.67 4.44
C VAL A 23 17.58 2.91 4.33
N MET A 24 18.67 3.67 4.23
CA MET A 24 20.05 3.17 4.20
C MET A 24 20.70 3.27 5.59
N PRO A 25 21.67 2.40 5.96
CA PRO A 25 22.34 1.40 5.13
C PRO A 25 21.65 0.03 5.04
N ASP A 26 20.60 -0.20 5.84
CA ASP A 26 19.97 -1.52 5.97
C ASP A 26 18.99 -1.88 4.83
N GLU A 27 18.86 -1.00 3.82
CA GLU A 27 17.97 -1.17 2.65
C GLU A 27 16.53 -1.53 3.03
N LEU A 28 16.04 -0.92 4.11
CA LEU A 28 14.70 -1.17 4.63
C LEU A 28 13.65 -0.40 3.80
N HIS A 29 12.58 -1.09 3.42
CA HIS A 29 11.51 -0.56 2.57
C HIS A 29 10.23 -0.29 3.36
N HIS A 30 9.64 0.91 3.20
CA HIS A 30 8.35 1.28 3.77
C HIS A 30 7.38 1.66 2.65
N GLY A 31 6.32 0.88 2.47
CA GLY A 31 5.49 0.95 1.26
C GLY A 31 4.06 1.46 1.50
N TRP A 32 3.44 2.06 0.50
CA TRP A 32 2.01 2.41 0.48
C TRP A 32 1.45 2.35 -0.95
N ILE A 33 0.13 2.49 -1.07
CA ILE A 33 -0.57 2.52 -2.36
C ILE A 33 -1.08 3.92 -2.63
N ASP A 34 -0.74 4.48 -3.80
CA ASP A 34 -1.26 5.75 -4.30
C ASP A 34 -2.26 5.51 -5.43
N CYS A 35 -3.27 6.38 -5.52
CA CYS A 35 -4.17 6.43 -6.65
C CYS A 35 -3.91 7.69 -7.47
N HIS A 36 -4.05 7.57 -8.79
CA HIS A 36 -3.92 8.71 -9.71
C HIS A 36 -4.88 9.87 -9.41
N CYS A 37 -5.99 9.63 -8.72
CA CYS A 37 -6.89 10.69 -8.25
C CYS A 37 -6.35 11.53 -7.09
N GLY A 38 -5.14 11.24 -6.60
CA GLY A 38 -4.50 11.92 -5.47
C GLY A 38 -4.80 11.30 -4.10
N ALA A 39 -5.51 10.16 -4.05
CA ALA A 39 -5.74 9.44 -2.81
C ALA A 39 -4.54 8.56 -2.47
N SER A 40 -4.00 8.73 -1.26
CA SER A 40 -2.88 7.92 -0.75
C SER A 40 -3.36 6.99 0.36
N GLY A 41 -2.83 5.77 0.35
CA GLY A 41 -3.09 4.75 1.36
C GLY A 41 -2.25 4.95 2.61
N SER A 42 -2.62 4.24 3.67
CA SER A 42 -1.76 4.11 4.83
C SER A 42 -0.45 3.43 4.46
N HIS A 43 0.63 3.83 5.12
CA HIS A 43 1.91 3.15 5.02
C HIS A 43 1.80 1.73 5.59
N SER A 44 2.68 0.85 5.12
CA SER A 44 2.83 -0.49 5.63
C SER A 44 3.15 -0.42 7.13
N PRO A 45 2.66 -1.37 7.96
CA PRO A 45 2.81 -1.28 9.40
C PRO A 45 4.26 -1.40 9.89
N PHE A 46 5.12 -2.00 9.06
CA PHE A 46 6.54 -2.21 9.34
C PHE A 46 7.40 -1.79 8.15
N TRP A 47 8.70 -1.67 8.43
CA TRP A 47 9.75 -1.64 7.43
C TRP A 47 10.14 -3.07 7.08
N TYR A 48 10.39 -3.35 5.81
CA TYR A 48 10.68 -4.69 5.29
C TYR A 48 12.03 -4.76 4.60
N ASP A 49 12.69 -5.91 4.66
CA ASP A 49 14.02 -6.11 4.04
C ASP A 49 13.97 -6.16 2.51
N ASN A 50 12.78 -6.22 1.91
CA ASN A 50 12.62 -6.17 0.46
C ASN A 50 11.32 -5.46 0.04
N ALA A 51 11.36 -4.86 -1.15
CA ALA A 51 10.24 -4.09 -1.71
C ALA A 51 8.98 -4.94 -1.96
N ASN A 52 9.11 -6.24 -2.21
CA ASN A 52 7.98 -7.13 -2.48
C ASN A 52 7.15 -7.38 -1.21
N GLU A 53 7.81 -7.56 -0.07
CA GLU A 53 7.13 -7.64 1.23
C GLU A 53 6.44 -6.32 1.59
N ALA A 54 7.11 -5.18 1.34
CA ALA A 54 6.51 -3.86 1.52
C ALA A 54 5.29 -3.66 0.61
N GLU A 55 5.34 -4.11 -0.63
CA GLU A 55 4.21 -4.08 -1.58
C GLU A 55 3.04 -4.93 -1.09
N ALA A 56 3.28 -6.18 -0.69
CA ALA A 56 2.24 -7.05 -0.16
C ALA A 56 1.57 -6.45 1.09
N ALA A 57 2.36 -5.88 2.00
CA ALA A 57 1.86 -5.21 3.20
C ALA A 57 1.07 -3.93 2.87
N ALA A 58 1.53 -3.14 1.89
CA ALA A 58 0.83 -1.96 1.41
C ALA A 58 -0.51 -2.32 0.75
N ILE A 59 -0.56 -3.38 -0.06
CA ILE A 59 -1.79 -3.92 -0.64
C ILE A 59 -2.75 -4.36 0.46
N GLN A 60 -2.24 -5.07 1.48
CA GLN A 60 -3.05 -5.51 2.61
C GLN A 60 -3.62 -4.31 3.38
N ALA A 61 -2.79 -3.33 3.73
CA ALA A 61 -3.22 -2.12 4.42
C ALA A 61 -4.25 -1.33 3.60
N TRP A 62 -4.02 -1.16 2.30
CA TRP A 62 -4.96 -0.54 1.38
C TRP A 62 -6.30 -1.27 1.34
N ASN A 63 -6.28 -2.60 1.32
CA ASN A 63 -7.47 -3.43 1.26
C ASN A 63 -8.20 -3.54 2.60
N GLN A 64 -7.48 -3.36 3.72
CA GLN A 64 -7.96 -3.33 5.09
C GLN A 64 -8.50 -1.97 5.52
N ARG A 65 -8.38 -0.93 4.67
CA ARG A 65 -9.06 0.36 4.87
C ARG A 65 -10.46 0.09 5.44
N ALA A 66 -10.75 0.72 6.58
CA ALA A 66 -11.86 0.35 7.45
C ALA A 66 -13.05 -0.14 6.61
N ASN A 67 -13.34 -1.45 6.69
CA ASN A 67 -14.73 -1.82 6.52
C ASN A 67 -15.40 -1.06 7.67
N ASP A 68 -16.04 0.06 7.34
CA ASP A 68 -16.95 0.81 8.20
C ASP A 68 -18.12 -0.14 8.50
N ASP A 69 -17.86 -1.13 9.37
CA ASP A 69 -18.85 -1.78 10.20
C ASP A 69 -18.52 -1.33 11.63
N GLU A 70 -19.20 -0.24 12.00
CA GLU A 70 -19.42 0.36 13.34
C GLU A 70 -18.40 1.35 13.92
#